data_AF-A0A2K2DTF8-F1
#
_entry.id   AF-A0A2K2DTF8-F1
#
_cell.length_a   1.000
_cell.length_b   1.000
_cell.length_c   1.000
_cell.angle_alpha   90.00
_cell.angle_beta   90.00
_cell.angle_gamma   90.00
#
_symmetry.space_group_name_H-M   'P 1'
#
loop_
_entity.id
_entity.type
_entity.pdbx_description
1 polymer ?
#
loop_
_entity_poly.entity_id
_entity_poly.type
_entity_poly.pdbx_seq_one_letter_code
_entity_poly.pdbx_strand_id
1 'polypeptide(L)'
;VHLFLRCPGSVLLWHSLGLTINGPVFFRLWTLPTPAALPQIAWPSVLLAILWRLWKTRNSMLFDNEHVPIERSIRLIAGDISLWTFRLKNVDLKVAVGLWHDYLLSLL
;
A
#
# COMPACT_ATOMS: atom_id res chain seq x y z
N VAL A 1 14.46 7.20 0.53
CA VAL A 1 14.57 5.82 -0.01
C VAL A 1 14.54 4.76 1.09
N HIS A 2 15.37 4.83 2.14
CA HIS A 2 15.36 3.84 3.23
C HIS A 2 14.00 3.64 3.92
N LEU A 3 13.21 4.70 4.09
CA LEU A 3 11.90 4.64 4.75
C LEU A 3 10.95 3.62 4.09
N PHE A 4 10.81 3.68 2.77
CA PHE A 4 9.84 2.87 2.04
C PHE A 4 10.29 1.43 1.80
N LEU A 5 11.59 1.13 1.91
CA LEU A 5 12.15 -0.16 1.52
C LEU A 5 12.76 -0.97 2.68
N ARG A 6 13.34 -0.30 3.68
CA ARG A 6 14.25 -0.91 4.66
C ARG A 6 13.86 -0.66 6.12
N CYS A 7 12.88 0.20 6.38
CA CYS A 7 12.38 0.43 7.73
C CYS A 7 11.61 -0.82 8.19
N PRO A 8 11.71 -1.26 9.46
CA PRO A 8 11.01 -2.46 9.93
C PRO A 8 9.52 -2.47 9.61
N GLY A 9 8.83 -1.33 9.76
CA GLY A 9 7.41 -1.21 9.44
C GLY A 9 7.10 -1.36 7.95
N SER A 10 7.95 -0.84 7.05
CA SER A 10 7.74 -1.03 5.61
C SER A 10 8.03 -2.45 5.17
N VAL A 11 9.10 -3.07 5.68
CA VAL A 11 9.42 -4.49 5.41
C VAL A 11 8.27 -5.40 5.86
N LEU A 12 7.74 -5.19 7.07
CA LEU A 12 6.61 -5.95 7.59
C LEU A 12 5.36 -5.76 6.73
N LEU A 13 5.09 -4.54 6.27
CA LEU A 13 3.96 -4.27 5.39
C LEU A 13 4.10 -4.96 4.03
N TRP A 14 5.24 -4.86 3.38
CA TRP A 14 5.45 -5.55 2.09
C TRP A 14 5.28 -7.06 2.24
N HIS A 15 5.84 -7.65 3.29
CA HIS A 15 5.67 -9.06 3.58
C HIS A 15 4.20 -9.45 3.82
N SER A 16 3.45 -8.63 4.58
CA SER A 16 2.03 -8.86 4.85
C SER A 16 1.18 -8.79 3.58
N LEU A 17 1.58 -7.97 2.61
CA LEU A 17 0.96 -7.88 1.28
C LEU A 17 1.40 -9.01 0.32
N GLY A 18 2.18 -9.99 0.79
CA GLY A 18 2.74 -11.04 -0.07
C GLY A 18 3.75 -10.50 -1.11
N LEU A 19 4.30 -9.31 -0.90
CA LEU A 19 5.24 -8.65 -1.81
C LEU A 19 6.67 -8.81 -1.31
N THR A 20 7.53 -9.35 -2.17
CA THR A 20 8.97 -9.43 -1.89
C THR A 20 9.70 -8.29 -2.60
N ILE A 21 10.25 -7.37 -1.83
CA ILE A 21 10.99 -6.22 -2.36
C ILE A 21 12.46 -6.61 -2.56
N ASN A 22 12.82 -7.00 -3.78
CA ASN A 22 14.19 -7.38 -4.13
C ASN A 22 15.02 -6.18 -4.59
N GLY A 23 15.96 -5.76 -3.74
CA GLY A 23 16.99 -4.79 -4.06
C GLY A 23 16.69 -3.34 -3.66
N PRO A 24 17.68 -2.45 -3.72
CA PRO A 24 17.62 -1.11 -3.12
C PRO A 24 16.88 -0.07 -3.99
N VAL A 25 16.29 -0.47 -5.12
CA VAL A 25 15.82 0.46 -6.14
C VAL A 25 14.34 0.76 -5.97
N PHE A 26 14.03 1.91 -5.39
CA PHE A 26 12.66 2.39 -5.17
C PHE A 26 11.81 2.42 -6.46
N PHE A 27 12.43 2.75 -7.60
CA PHE A 27 11.73 2.79 -8.89
C PHE A 27 11.14 1.42 -9.29
N ARG A 28 11.74 0.30 -8.85
CA ARG A 28 11.23 -1.04 -9.15
C ARG A 28 9.90 -1.35 -8.49
N LEU A 29 9.46 -0.57 -7.49
CA LEU A 29 8.15 -0.76 -6.86
C LEU A 29 7.01 -0.65 -7.88
N TRP A 30 7.12 0.27 -8.86
CA TRP A 30 6.10 0.49 -9.89
C TRP A 30 5.95 -0.68 -10.86
N THR A 31 6.97 -1.53 -10.97
CA THR A 31 7.02 -2.69 -11.89
C THR A 31 6.91 -4.02 -11.15
N LEU A 32 6.53 -4.01 -9.87
CA LEU A 32 6.35 -5.25 -9.13
C LEU A 32 5.17 -6.05 -9.70
N PRO A 33 5.31 -7.39 -9.78
CA PRO A 33 4.18 -8.26 -10.02
C PRO A 33 3.21 -8.13 -8.86
N THR A 34 1.92 -8.10 -9.16
CA THR A 34 0.87 -7.97 -8.16
C THR A 34 0.59 -9.34 -7.50
N PRO A 35 0.25 -9.36 -6.20
CA PRO A 35 -0.15 -10.59 -5.52
C PRO A 35 -1.46 -11.13 -6.12
N ALA A 36 -1.68 -12.44 -6.02
CA ALA A 36 -2.97 -13.09 -6.30
C ALA A 36 -3.59 -12.77 -7.69
N ALA A 37 -2.76 -12.47 -8.70
CA ALA A 37 -3.20 -12.03 -10.03
C ALA A 37 -4.13 -10.79 -9.99
N LEU A 38 -3.96 -9.93 -8.97
CA LEU A 38 -4.70 -8.68 -8.86
C LEU A 38 -4.44 -7.77 -10.07
N PRO A 39 -5.41 -6.95 -10.49
CA PRO A 39 -5.25 -6.15 -11.69
C PRO A 39 -4.07 -5.17 -11.60
N GLN A 40 -3.10 -5.33 -12.50
CA GLN A 40 -1.91 -4.46 -12.59
C GLN A 40 -2.28 -2.99 -12.87
N ILE A 41 -3.39 -2.74 -13.57
CA ILE A 41 -3.83 -1.38 -13.94
C ILE A 41 -4.09 -0.50 -12.71
N ALA A 42 -4.49 -1.10 -11.58
CA ALA A 42 -4.71 -0.40 -10.31
C ALA A 42 -3.43 -0.22 -9.49
N TRP A 43 -2.36 -0.96 -9.81
CA TRP A 43 -1.14 -0.99 -9.01
C TRP A 43 -0.55 0.40 -8.75
N PRO A 44 -0.44 1.32 -9.73
CA PRO A 44 0.10 2.65 -9.46
C PRO A 44 -0.69 3.42 -8.38
N SER A 45 -2.02 3.34 -8.40
CA SER A 45 -2.87 4.01 -7.39
C SER A 45 -2.75 3.35 -6.02
N VAL A 46 -2.72 2.02 -5.99
CA VAL A 46 -2.57 1.24 -4.75
C VAL A 46 -1.19 1.47 -4.13
N LEU A 47 -0.13 1.39 -4.92
CA LEU A 47 1.23 1.67 -4.49
C LEU A 47 1.33 3.08 -3.92
N LEU A 48 0.73 4.08 -4.56
CA LEU A 48 0.71 5.43 -4.03
C LEU A 48 0.01 5.52 -2.66
N ALA A 49 -1.08 4.78 -2.45
CA ALA A 49 -1.77 4.73 -1.16
C ALA A 49 -0.91 4.08 -0.07
N ILE A 50 -0.20 3.00 -0.42
CA ILE A 50 0.76 2.33 0.47
C ILE A 50 1.90 3.28 0.86
N LEU A 51 2.54 3.92 -0.14
CA LEU A 51 3.63 4.86 0.08
C LEU A 51 3.19 6.05 0.93
N TRP A 52 2.00 6.59 0.66
CA TRP A 52 1.39 7.65 1.44
C TRP A 52 1.18 7.23 2.90
N ARG A 53 0.68 6.01 3.14
CA ARG A 53 0.47 5.51 4.50
C ARG A 53 1.78 5.27 5.24
N LEU A 54 2.80 4.75 4.58
CA LEU A 54 4.14 4.57 5.16
C LEU A 54 4.75 5.92 5.59
N TRP A 55 4.59 6.95 4.75
CA TRP A 55 5.02 8.30 5.08
C TRP A 55 4.24 8.87 6.28
N LYS A 56 2.91 8.78 6.28
CA LYS A 56 2.06 9.24 7.40
C LYS A 56 2.44 8.54 8.72
N THR A 57 2.57 7.22 8.70
CA THR A 57 2.92 6.43 9.90
C THR A 57 4.26 6.86 10.47
N ARG A 58 5.25 7.10 9.62
CA ARG A 58 6.56 7.58 10.07
C ARG A 58 6.47 8.96 10.70
N ASN A 59 5.68 9.86 10.12
CA ASN A 59 5.48 11.19 10.67
C ASN A 59 4.78 11.14 12.02
N SER A 60 3.69 10.38 12.18
CA SER A 60 3.03 10.24 13.48
C SER A 60 3.94 9.63 14.55
N MET A 61 4.82 8.68 14.19
CA MET A 61 5.84 8.21 15.12
C MET A 61 6.85 9.30 15.54
N LEU A 62 7.21 10.21 14.62
CA LEU A 62 8.21 11.26 14.89
C LEU A 62 7.63 12.46 15.63
N PHE A 63 6.39 12.84 15.33
CA PHE A 63 5.77 14.07 15.84
C PHE A 63 4.78 13.81 16.97
N ASP A 64 4.08 12.67 16.93
CA ASP A 64 3.00 12.34 17.87
C ASP A 64 3.37 11.18 18.81
N ASN A 65 4.56 10.57 18.63
CA ASN A 65 5.00 9.33 19.30
C ASN A 65 3.99 8.18 19.19
N GLU A 66 3.15 8.18 18.14
CA GLU A 66 2.13 7.16 17.91
C GLU A 66 2.71 6.00 17.10
N HIS A 67 2.67 4.79 17.65
CA HIS A 67 2.98 3.57 16.90
C HIS A 67 1.69 3.01 16.28
N VAL A 68 1.68 2.84 14.95
CA VAL A 68 0.54 2.29 14.22
C VAL A 68 0.79 0.82 13.93
N PRO A 69 -0.01 -0.11 14.48
CA PRO A 69 0.10 -1.54 14.18
C PRO A 69 -0.12 -1.85 12.69
N ILE A 70 0.35 -3.00 12.24
CA ILE A 70 0.31 -3.36 10.82
C ILE A 70 -1.12 -3.57 10.32
N GLU A 71 -1.96 -4.20 11.13
CA GLU A 71 -3.37 -4.46 10.84
C GLU A 71 -4.14 -3.14 10.71
N ARG A 72 -3.81 -2.16 11.57
CA ARG A 72 -4.35 -0.80 11.48
C ARG A 72 -3.86 -0.12 10.20
N SER A 73 -2.60 -0.28 9.84
CA SER A 73 -2.04 0.26 8.59
C SER A 73 -2.73 -0.31 7.35
N ILE A 74 -2.99 -1.62 7.31
CA ILE A 74 -3.73 -2.28 6.21
C ILE A 74 -5.16 -1.74 6.09
N ARG A 75 -5.92 -1.68 7.19
CA ARG A 75 -7.26 -1.07 7.21
C ARG A 75 -7.24 0.37 6.69
N LEU A 76 -6.24 1.11 7.10
CA LEU A 76 -6.07 2.51 6.73
C LEU A 76 -5.68 2.71 5.25
N ILE A 77 -4.94 1.77 4.65
CA ILE A 77 -4.64 1.76 3.21
C ILE A 77 -5.92 1.42 2.43
N ALA A 78 -6.69 0.42 2.89
CA ALA A 78 -7.99 0.10 2.29
C ALA A 78 -8.93 1.32 2.32
N GLY A 79 -9.00 2.03 3.45
CA GLY A 79 -9.77 3.28 3.56
C GLY A 79 -9.27 4.40 2.63
N ASP A 80 -7.93 4.59 2.52
CA ASP A 80 -7.35 5.56 1.59
C ASP A 80 -7.70 5.21 0.14
N ILE A 81 -7.62 3.93 -0.24
CA ILE A 81 -8.00 3.43 -1.55
C ILE A 81 -9.47 3.71 -1.85
N SER A 82 -10.38 3.34 -0.94
CA SER A 82 -11.82 3.59 -1.07
C SER A 82 -12.12 5.07 -1.28
N LEU A 83 -11.47 5.95 -0.52
CA LEU A 83 -11.59 7.40 -0.70
C LEU A 83 -11.06 7.87 -2.06
N TRP A 84 -10.00 7.26 -2.56
CA TRP A 84 -9.39 7.66 -3.83
C TRP A 84 -10.20 7.19 -5.04
N THR A 85 -11.02 6.16 -4.91
CA THR A 85 -11.90 5.70 -5.99
C THR A 85 -12.83 6.79 -6.51
N PHE A 86 -13.26 7.73 -5.65
CA PHE A 86 -14.07 8.88 -6.03
C PHE A 86 -13.37 9.81 -7.03
N ARG A 87 -12.03 9.81 -7.09
CA ARG A 87 -11.24 10.63 -8.03
C ARG A 87 -11.01 9.92 -9.36
N LEU A 88 -11.24 8.61 -9.43
CA LEU A 88 -11.06 7.82 -10.63
C LEU A 88 -12.25 8.08 -11.57
N LYS A 89 -11.96 8.29 -12.85
CA LYS A 89 -12.99 8.49 -13.89
C LYS A 89 -13.28 7.22 -14.69
N ASN A 90 -12.28 6.35 -14.81
CA ASN A 90 -12.38 5.10 -15.55
C ASN A 90 -13.06 4.02 -14.68
N VAL A 91 -14.09 3.37 -15.21
CA VAL A 91 -14.89 2.34 -14.51
C VAL A 91 -14.08 1.07 -14.26
N ASP A 92 -13.33 0.58 -15.25
CA ASP A 92 -12.49 -0.62 -15.10
C ASP A 92 -11.44 -0.42 -14.01
N LEU A 93 -10.86 0.79 -13.93
CA LEU A 93 -9.92 1.13 -12.87
C LEU A 93 -10.60 1.16 -11.50
N LYS A 94 -11.85 1.63 -11.39
CA LYS A 94 -12.60 1.57 -10.11
C LYS A 94 -12.83 0.13 -9.67
N VAL A 95 -13.24 -0.75 -10.59
CA VAL A 95 -13.43 -2.18 -10.31
C VAL A 95 -12.11 -2.82 -9.88
N ALA A 96 -11.04 -2.56 -10.62
CA ALA A 96 -9.72 -3.05 -10.31
C ALA A 96 -9.22 -2.61 -8.92
N VAL A 97 -9.46 -1.35 -8.56
CA VAL A 97 -9.12 -0.82 -7.25
C VAL A 97 -10.01 -1.42 -6.15
N GLY A 98 -11.27 -1.73 -6.44
CA GLY A 98 -12.16 -2.47 -5.53
C GLY A 98 -11.63 -3.88 -5.21
N LEU A 99 -11.13 -4.62 -6.21
CA LEU A 99 -10.52 -5.93 -5.97
C LEU A 99 -9.29 -5.85 -5.06
N TRP A 100 -8.50 -4.77 -5.20
CA TRP A 100 -7.39 -4.50 -4.28
C TRP A 100 -7.85 -4.16 -2.87
N HIS A 101 -8.92 -3.40 -2.73
CA HIS A 101 -9.52 -3.11 -1.43
C HIS A 101 -9.95 -4.40 -0.72
N ASP A 102 -10.65 -5.29 -1.41
CA ASP A 102 -11.13 -6.55 -0.84
C ASP A 102 -9.97 -7.47 -0.47
N TYR A 103 -8.92 -7.52 -1.30
CA TYR A 103 -7.69 -8.22 -0.96
C TYR A 103 -7.03 -7.67 0.31
N LEU A 104 -6.93 -6.35 0.46
CA LEU A 104 -6.34 -5.77 1.68
C LEU A 104 -7.11 -6.15 2.93
N LEU A 105 -8.44 -6.21 2.85
CA LEU A 105 -9.26 -6.61 3.98
C LEU A 105 -9.19 -8.10 4.29
N SER A 106 -8.85 -8.96 3.33
CA SER A 106 -8.67 -10.40 3.57
C SER A 106 -7.34 -10.75 4.27
N LEU A 107 -6.43 -9.78 4.41
CA LEU A 107 -5.17 -9.92 5.16
C LEU A 107 -5.30 -9.65 6.66
N LEU A 108 -6.51 -9.35 7.14
CA LEU A 108 -6.82 -8.99 8.53
C LEU A 108 -7.50 -10.15 9.27
#